data_AF-A0AAW7XKY4-F1
#
_entry.id   AF-A0AAW7XKY4-F1
#
_cell.length_a   1.000
_cell.length_b   1.000
_cell.length_c   1.000
_cell.angle_alpha   90.00
_cell.angle_beta   90.00
_cell.angle_gamma   90.00
#
_symmetry.space_group_name_H-M   'P 1'
#
loop_
_entity.id
_entity.type
_entity.pdbx_description
1 polymer ?
#
loop_
_entity_poly.entity_id
_entity_poly.type
_entity_poly.pdbx_seq_one_letter_code
_entity_poly.pdbx_strand_id
1 'polypeptide(L)' 'MEKKPSHSQDRHKTQKLARILAIVVSALFAAVAVAGFNRTGDYLQLGVFLVVSIVAYFVIVFIFKGVDRLLDSVDDREH' A
#
# COMPACT_ATOMS: atom_id res chain seq x y z
N MET A 1 -10.41 18.89 -29.88
CA MET A 1 -10.59 19.22 -28.45
C MET A 1 -10.00 18.09 -27.64
N GLU A 2 -8.73 18.22 -27.26
CA GLU A 2 -8.07 17.22 -26.42
C GLU A 2 -8.57 17.41 -24.98
N LYS A 3 -9.33 16.44 -24.49
CA LYS A 3 -9.93 16.50 -23.15
C LYS A 3 -8.81 16.23 -22.14
N LYS A 4 -8.17 17.28 -21.62
CA LYS A 4 -7.18 17.18 -20.54
C LYS A 4 -7.86 16.43 -19.37
N PRO A 5 -7.33 15.28 -18.91
CA PRO A 5 -7.95 14.54 -17.81
C PRO A 5 -8.03 15.44 -16.57
N SER A 6 -9.17 15.44 -15.88
CA SER A 6 -9.31 16.23 -14.66
C SER A 6 -8.44 15.62 -13.56
N HIS A 7 -7.75 16.46 -12.77
CA HIS A 7 -6.86 16.04 -11.68
C HIS A 7 -7.52 15.03 -10.70
N SER A 8 -8.85 15.13 -10.53
CA SER A 8 -9.65 14.20 -9.73
C SER A 8 -9.60 12.75 -10.24
N GLN A 9 -9.58 12.56 -11.56
CA GLN A 9 -9.59 11.22 -12.18
C GLN A 9 -8.27 10.47 -11.96
N ASP A 10 -7.14 11.18 -11.92
CA ASP A 10 -5.83 10.55 -11.71
C ASP A 10 -5.56 10.25 -10.23
N ARG A 11 -5.98 11.11 -9.29
CA ARG A 11 -5.95 10.77 -7.84
C ARG A 11 -6.75 9.51 -7.53
N HIS A 12 -7.91 9.33 -8.15
CA HIS A 12 -8.72 8.13 -7.96
C HIS A 12 -8.02 6.85 -8.42
N LYS A 13 -7.21 6.92 -9.49
CA LYS A 13 -6.38 5.80 -9.96
C LYS A 13 -5.21 5.54 -9.02
N THR A 14 -4.55 6.58 -8.50
CA THR A 14 -3.45 6.45 -7.53
C THR A 14 -3.91 5.74 -6.25
N GLN A 15 -5.07 6.08 -5.72
CA GLN A 15 -5.62 5.43 -4.53
C GLN A 15 -5.99 3.96 -4.78
N LYS A 16 -6.50 3.64 -5.98
CA LYS A 16 -6.75 2.24 -6.38
C LYS A 16 -5.45 1.45 -6.49
N LEU A 17 -4.42 2.03 -7.10
CA LEU A 17 -3.09 1.41 -7.21
C LEU A 17 -2.47 1.18 -5.82
N ALA A 18 -2.52 2.17 -4.93
CA ALA A 18 -2.05 2.06 -3.55
C ALA A 18 -2.69 0.86 -2.82
N ARG A 19 -4.02 0.72 -2.96
CA ARG A 19 -4.76 -0.36 -2.31
C ARG A 19 -4.41 -1.73 -2.90
N ILE A 20 -4.30 -1.84 -4.22
CA ILE A 20 -3.88 -3.09 -4.88
C ILE A 20 -2.46 -3.47 -4.43
N LEU A 21 -1.54 -2.51 -4.43
CA LEU A 21 -0.15 -2.74 -4.03
C LEU A 21 -0.06 -3.19 -2.56
N ALA A 22 -0.81 -2.53 -1.67
CA ALA A 22 -0.87 -2.88 -0.26
C ALA A 22 -1.39 -4.32 -0.03
N ILE A 23 -2.42 -4.72 -0.78
CA ILE A 23 -2.98 -6.08 -0.72
C ILE A 23 -1.94 -7.11 -1.21
N VAL A 24 -1.31 -6.86 -2.36
CA VAL A 24 -0.33 -7.79 -2.95
C VAL A 24 0.86 -7.98 -2.00
N VAL A 25 1.42 -6.90 -1.47
CA VAL A 25 2.57 -6.98 -0.55
C VAL A 25 2.18 -7.68 0.75
N SER A 26 1.02 -7.36 1.33
CA SER A 26 0.52 -8.06 2.53
C SER A 26 0.34 -9.56 2.28
N ALA A 27 -0.22 -9.94 1.12
CA ALA A 27 -0.40 -11.33 0.73
C ALA A 27 0.94 -12.08 0.59
N LEU A 28 1.98 -11.44 0.07
CA LEU A 28 3.33 -12.02 0.00
C LEU A 28 3.89 -12.31 1.40
N PHE A 29 3.81 -11.36 2.32
CA PHE A 29 4.25 -11.57 3.70
C PHE A 29 3.46 -12.68 4.39
N ALA A 30 2.14 -12.74 4.17
CA ALA A 30 1.31 -13.81 4.72
C ALA A 30 1.68 -15.18 4.14
N ALA A 31 1.95 -15.27 2.84
CA ALA A 31 2.41 -16.49 2.20
C ALA A 31 3.75 -16.97 2.77
N VAL A 32 4.70 -16.05 2.99
CA VAL A 32 5.98 -16.36 3.65
C VAL A 32 5.77 -16.81 5.11
N ALA A 33 4.84 -16.19 5.83
CA ALA A 33 4.49 -16.59 7.20
C ALA A 33 4.03 -18.06 7.23
N VAL A 34 3.08 -18.41 6.37
CA VAL A 34 2.52 -19.77 6.28
C VAL A 34 3.57 -20.77 5.79
N ALA A 35 4.36 -20.42 4.77
CA ALA A 35 5.42 -21.28 4.28
C ALA A 35 6.51 -21.54 5.34
N GLY A 36 6.87 -20.50 6.11
CA GLY A 36 7.80 -20.60 7.22
C GLY A 36 7.28 -21.51 8.33
N PHE A 37 6.01 -21.35 8.71
CA PHE A 37 5.36 -22.20 9.70
C PHE A 37 5.29 -23.67 9.26
N ASN A 38 4.91 -23.94 8.00
CA ASN A 38 4.86 -25.31 7.48
C ASN A 38 6.21 -26.02 7.52
N ARG A 39 7.32 -25.26 7.46
CA ARG A 39 8.68 -25.82 7.49
C ARG A 39 9.26 -25.98 8.90
N THR A 40 8.88 -25.10 9.83
CA THR A 40 9.51 -25.00 11.16
C THR A 40 8.61 -25.41 12.31
N GLY A 41 7.28 -25.33 12.14
CA GLY A 41 6.30 -25.46 13.22
C GLY A 41 6.30 -24.31 14.23
N ASP A 42 7.05 -23.22 13.97
CA ASP A 42 7.23 -22.15 14.94
C ASP A 42 6.09 -21.11 14.88
N TYR A 43 5.23 -21.13 15.90
CA TYR A 43 4.12 -20.19 16.06
C TYR A 43 4.57 -18.76 16.32
N LEU A 44 5.74 -18.54 16.93
CA LEU A 44 6.28 -17.21 17.20
C LEU A 44 6.74 -16.56 15.90
N GLN A 45 7.45 -17.30 15.05
CA GLN A 45 7.80 -16.85 13.70
C GLN A 45 6.54 -16.48 12.89
N LEU A 46 5.53 -17.36 12.89
CA LEU A 46 4.26 -17.12 12.20
C LEU A 46 3.59 -15.82 12.68
N GLY A 47 3.49 -15.64 14.00
CA GLY A 47 2.90 -14.45 14.61
C GLY A 47 3.63 -13.17 14.21
N VAL A 48 4.98 -13.17 14.27
CA VAL A 48 5.79 -12.02 13.86
C VAL A 48 5.55 -11.67 12.39
N PHE A 49 5.58 -12.65 11.48
CA PHE A 49 5.36 -12.38 10.06
C PHE A 49 3.93 -11.90 9.74
N LEU A 50 2.92 -12.40 10.47
CA LEU A 50 1.56 -11.87 10.35
C LEU A 50 1.46 -10.41 10.81
N VAL A 51 2.09 -10.06 11.93
CA VAL A 51 2.16 -8.66 12.39
C VAL A 51 2.86 -7.80 11.35
N VAL A 52 4.00 -8.25 10.81
CA VAL A 52 4.73 -7.54 9.75
C VAL A 52 3.86 -7.36 8.50
N SER A 53 3.08 -8.37 8.11
CA SER A 53 2.15 -8.27 6.97
C SER A 53 1.12 -7.16 7.17
N ILE A 54 0.52 -7.08 8.37
CA ILE A 54 -0.44 -6.04 8.72
C ILE A 54 0.23 -4.66 8.72
N VAL A 55 1.42 -4.55 9.33
CA VAL A 55 2.19 -3.30 9.36
C VAL A 55 2.53 -2.84 7.94
N ALA A 56 2.96 -3.74 7.06
CA ALA A 56 3.29 -3.42 5.68
C ALA A 56 2.08 -2.83 4.93
N TYR A 57 0.87 -3.37 5.12
CA TYR A 57 -0.35 -2.80 4.55
C TYR A 57 -0.54 -1.34 4.97
N PHE A 58 -0.46 -1.06 6.27
CA PHE A 58 -0.62 0.30 6.79
C PHE A 58 0.47 1.24 6.27
N VAL A 59 1.73 0.81 6.28
CA VAL A 59 2.86 1.60 5.79
C VAL A 59 2.63 2.03 4.34
N ILE A 60 2.24 1.11 3.45
CA ILE A 60 1.97 1.43 2.04
C ILE A 60 0.83 2.45 1.92
N VAL A 61 -0.29 2.23 2.62
CA VAL A 61 -1.43 3.15 2.60
C VAL A 61 -1.02 4.54 3.09
N PHE A 62 -0.21 4.63 4.16
CA PHE A 62 0.27 5.89 4.69
C PHE A 62 1.24 6.62 3.75
N ILE A 63 2.15 5.89 3.10
CA ILE A 63 3.06 6.47 2.10
C ILE A 63 2.26 7.11 0.98
N PHE A 64 1.31 6.38 0.39
CA PHE A 64 0.48 6.93 -0.70
C PHE A 64 -0.37 8.11 -0.25
N LYS A 65 -0.92 8.09 0.98
CA LYS A 65 -1.61 9.23 1.56
C LYS A 65 -0.69 10.44 1.74
N GLY A 66 0.57 10.21 2.07
CA GLY A 66 1.60 11.24 2.15
C GLY A 66 1.94 11.83 0.79
N VAL A 67 2.07 10.98 -0.25
CA VAL A 67 2.30 11.41 -1.63
C VAL A 67 1.13 12.24 -2.16
N ASP A 68 -0.11 11.81 -1.91
CA ASP A 68 -1.30 12.59 -2.24
C ASP A 68 -1.23 13.98 -1.58
N ARG A 69 -0.96 14.06 -0.27
CA ARG A 69 -0.81 15.36 0.42
C ARG A 69 0.32 16.23 -0.14
N LEU A 70 1.42 15.61 -0.56
CA LEU A 70 2.54 16.34 -1.15
C LEU A 70 2.11 16.95 -2.48
N LEU A 71 1.45 16.17 -3.34
CA LEU A 71 0.91 16.63 -4.61
C LEU A 71 -0.09 17.78 -4.42
N ASP A 72 -1.00 17.66 -3.45
CA ASP A 72 -1.97 18.70 -3.10
C ASP A 72 -1.27 20.03 -2.74
N SER A 73 -0.19 19.96 -1.94
CA SER A 73 0.55 21.15 -1.51
C SER A 73 1.38 21.84 -2.60
N VAL A 74 1.57 21.18 -3.75
CA VAL A 74 2.26 21.74 -4.91
C VAL A 74 1.23 22.37 -5.87
N ASP A 75 0.11 21.70 -6.10
CA ASP A 75 -1.03 22.18 -6.91
C ASP A 75 -1.59 23.51 -6.33
N ASP A 76 -1.74 23.60 -5.00
CA ASP A 76 -2.22 24.80 -4.30
C ASP A 76 -1.28 26.03 -4.44
N ARG A 77 -0.02 25.85 -4.89
CA ARG A 77 0.92 26.97 -5.10
C ARG A 77 0.95 27.50 -6.53
N GLU A 78 0.31 26.80 -7.46
CA GLU A 78 0.23 27.20 -8.87
C GLU A 78 -1.00 28.08 -9.15
N HIS A 79 -1.83 28.32 -8.13
CA HIS A 79 -2.91 29.31 -8.07
C HIS A 79 -2.54 30.51 -7.19
#